data_AF-A0AB35M7X5-F1
#
_entry.id   AF-A0AB35M7X5-F1
#
_cell.length_a   1.000
_cell.length_b   1.000
_cell.length_c   1.000
_cell.angle_alpha   90.00
_cell.angle_beta   90.00
_cell.angle_gamma   90.00
#
_symmetry.space_group_name_H-M   'P 1'
#
loop_
_entity.id
_entity.type
_entity.pdbx_description
1 polymer ?
#
loop_
_entity_poly.entity_id
_entity_poly.type
_entity_poly.pdbx_seq_one_letter_code
_entity_poly.pdbx_strand_id
1 'polypeptide(L)'
;METYTLIEKLREYAPVEIVCATFEVNRSCYYEYRKRSRRVDVEHIKLRALVSQLFNKSRYSAGSRTLQCMLSKQGVTIGRFKVRKMMNELGLSCKQPGSHVYKQATLERLDIPNRLDRKFAVTRP
;
A
#
# COMPACT_ATOMS: atom_id res chain seq x y z
N MET A 1 -18.60 4.65 9.47
CA MET A 1 -18.81 3.31 8.86
C MET A 1 -19.27 2.28 9.88
N GLU A 2 -18.82 2.36 11.14
CA GLU A 2 -19.20 1.39 12.18
C GLU A 2 -20.69 1.43 12.56
N THR A 3 -21.32 2.60 12.53
CA THR A 3 -22.77 2.76 12.82
C THR A 3 -23.64 1.86 11.95
N TYR A 4 -23.44 1.86 10.64
CA TYR A 4 -24.21 1.01 9.73
C TYR A 4 -23.96 -0.49 9.94
N THR A 5 -22.74 -0.88 10.29
CA THR A 5 -22.44 -2.28 10.62
C THR A 5 -23.13 -2.71 11.92
N LEU A 6 -23.27 -1.80 12.88
CA LEU A 6 -23.98 -2.05 14.12
C LEU A 6 -25.49 -2.13 13.91
N ILE A 7 -26.04 -1.25 13.07
CA ILE A 7 -27.44 -1.28 12.64
C ILE A 7 -27.77 -2.63 11.95
N GLU A 8 -26.89 -3.12 11.08
CA GLU A 8 -27.09 -4.41 10.40
C GLU A 8 -27.16 -5.58 11.39
N LYS A 9 -26.37 -5.57 12.48
CA LYS A 9 -26.43 -6.60 13.53
C LYS A 9 -27.68 -6.48 14.41
N LEU A 10 -28.03 -5.25 14.80
CA LEU A 10 -29.14 -5.01 15.72
C LEU A 10 -30.52 -5.17 15.08
N ARG A 11 -30.62 -5.15 13.75
CA ARG A 11 -31.90 -5.33 13.05
C ARG A 11 -32.56 -6.70 13.31
N GLU A 12 -31.78 -7.70 13.74
CA GLU A 12 -32.31 -9.03 14.08
C GLU A 12 -33.13 -9.01 15.37
N TYR A 13 -32.87 -8.02 16.24
CA TYR A 13 -33.48 -7.90 17.56
C TYR A 13 -34.54 -6.80 17.64
N ALA A 14 -34.52 -5.82 16.73
CA ALA A 14 -35.45 -4.71 16.72
C ALA A 14 -35.74 -4.22 15.28
N PRO A 15 -36.90 -3.60 15.03
CA PRO A 15 -37.20 -2.96 13.76
C PRO A 15 -36.10 -1.98 13.36
N VAL A 16 -35.63 -2.05 12.10
CA VAL A 16 -34.60 -1.16 11.50
C VAL A 16 -34.88 0.32 11.78
N GLU A 17 -36.14 0.64 11.93
CA GLU A 17 -36.77 1.94 12.10
C GLU A 17 -36.42 2.55 13.45
N ILE A 18 -36.53 1.73 14.49
CA ILE A 18 -36.13 2.06 15.86
C ILE A 18 -34.60 2.15 15.91
N VAL A 19 -33.90 1.15 15.38
CA VAL A 19 -32.43 1.10 15.41
C VAL A 19 -31.82 2.31 14.69
N CYS A 20 -32.29 2.63 13.49
CA CYS A 20 -31.84 3.81 12.75
C CYS A 20 -32.14 5.11 13.51
N ALA A 21 -33.32 5.23 14.15
CA ALA A 21 -33.64 6.39 14.97
C ALA A 21 -32.72 6.52 16.19
N THR A 22 -32.37 5.42 16.86
CA THR A 22 -31.44 5.40 18.00
C THR A 22 -30.04 5.89 17.62
N PHE A 23 -29.60 5.62 16.39
CA PHE A 23 -28.30 6.09 15.88
C PHE A 23 -28.38 7.40 15.09
N GLU A 24 -29.54 8.08 15.07
CA GLU A 24 -29.78 9.31 14.31
C GLU A 24 -29.48 9.18 12.80
N VAL A 25 -29.70 7.99 12.25
CA VAL A 25 -29.47 7.66 10.84
C VAL A 25 -30.81 7.64 10.09
N ASN A 26 -30.88 8.28 8.92
CA ASN A 26 -32.05 8.12 8.06
C ASN A 26 -32.11 6.69 7.49
N ARG A 27 -33.30 6.07 7.52
CA ARG A 27 -33.58 4.76 6.92
C ARG A 27 -33.05 4.67 5.47
N SER A 28 -33.22 5.72 4.67
CA SER A 28 -32.78 5.74 3.27
C SER A 28 -31.25 5.56 3.17
N CYS A 29 -30.48 6.24 4.00
CA CYS A 29 -29.02 6.12 4.06
C CYS A 29 -28.59 4.70 4.44
N TYR A 30 -29.27 4.05 5.39
CA TYR A 30 -29.00 2.66 5.75
C TYR A 30 -29.27 1.70 4.59
N TYR A 31 -30.41 1.83 3.90
CA TYR A 31 -30.72 0.96 2.76
C TYR A 31 -29.78 1.19 1.58
N GLU A 32 -29.36 2.43 1.31
CA GLU A 32 -28.31 2.71 0.34
C GLU A 32 -26.98 2.06 0.73
N TYR A 33 -26.55 2.22 1.98
CA TYR A 33 -25.36 1.56 2.51
C TYR A 33 -25.44 0.04 2.30
N ARG A 34 -26.56 -0.59 2.67
CA ARG A 34 -26.77 -2.04 2.55
C ARG A 34 -26.74 -2.49 1.09
N LYS A 35 -27.33 -1.71 0.18
CA LYS A 35 -27.28 -1.97 -1.27
C LYS A 35 -25.85 -1.90 -1.82
N ARG A 36 -25.03 -0.96 -1.33
CA ARG A 36 -23.62 -0.83 -1.71
C ARG A 36 -22.77 -1.95 -1.08
N SER A 37 -23.00 -2.28 0.19
CA SER A 37 -22.24 -3.30 0.93
C SER A 37 -22.45 -4.72 0.40
N ARG A 38 -23.64 -5.04 -0.11
CA ARG A 38 -23.91 -6.34 -0.74
C ARG A 38 -23.26 -6.53 -2.11
N ARG A 39 -22.75 -5.46 -2.74
CA ARG A 39 -22.09 -5.57 -4.04
C ARG A 39 -20.62 -5.91 -3.84
N VAL A 40 -20.25 -7.12 -4.20
CA VAL A 40 -18.85 -7.53 -4.30
C VAL A 40 -18.28 -6.93 -5.58
N ASP A 41 -17.32 -6.00 -5.44
CA ASP A 41 -16.58 -5.45 -6.58
C ASP A 41 -15.48 -6.44 -6.98
N VAL A 42 -15.83 -7.34 -7.89
CA VAL A 42 -14.93 -8.41 -8.37
C VAL A 42 -13.67 -7.82 -9.03
N GLU A 43 -13.81 -6.73 -9.77
CA GLU A 43 -12.69 -6.08 -10.45
C GLU A 43 -11.72 -5.45 -9.44
N HIS A 44 -12.25 -4.84 -8.37
CA HIS A 44 -11.44 -4.33 -7.27
C HIS A 44 -10.68 -5.45 -6.55
N ILE A 45 -11.30 -6.60 -6.32
CA ILE A 45 -10.65 -7.77 -5.69
C ILE A 45 -9.52 -8.30 -6.58
N LYS A 46 -9.77 -8.49 -7.88
CA LYS A 46 -8.75 -8.92 -8.86
C LYS A 46 -7.57 -7.95 -8.88
N LEU A 47 -7.85 -6.65 -8.90
CA LEU A 47 -6.82 -5.62 -8.92
C LEU A 47 -5.97 -5.64 -7.64
N ARG A 48 -6.58 -5.83 -6.46
CA ARG A 48 -5.86 -5.99 -5.19
C ARG A 48 -4.92 -7.19 -5.23
N ALA A 49 -5.38 -8.31 -5.77
CA ALA A 49 -4.56 -9.52 -5.91
C ALA A 49 -3.36 -9.28 -6.82
N LEU A 50 -3.56 -8.66 -7.99
CA LEU A 50 -2.48 -8.31 -8.93
C LEU A 50 -1.45 -7.35 -8.32
N VAL A 51 -1.92 -6.31 -7.62
CA VAL A 51 -1.04 -5.36 -6.93
C VAL A 51 -0.17 -6.08 -5.89
N SER A 52 -0.77 -6.96 -5.07
CA SER A 52 -0.03 -7.73 -4.06
C SER A 52 0.98 -8.68 -4.69
N GLN A 53 0.59 -9.38 -5.76
CA GLN A 53 1.47 -10.28 -6.51
C GLN A 53 2.69 -9.54 -7.07
N LEU A 54 2.48 -8.40 -7.74
CA LEU A 54 3.57 -7.59 -8.32
C LEU A 54 4.46 -6.98 -7.24
N PHE A 55 3.88 -6.55 -6.12
CA PHE A 55 4.63 -6.02 -4.99
C PHE A 55 5.56 -7.09 -4.38
N ASN A 56 5.06 -8.31 -4.19
CA ASN A 56 5.87 -9.45 -3.76
C ASN A 56 6.94 -9.83 -4.78
N LYS A 57 6.60 -9.84 -6.08
CA LYS A 57 7.56 -10.08 -7.17
C LYS A 57 8.70 -9.06 -7.19
N SER A 58 8.42 -7.81 -6.80
CA SER A 58 9.42 -6.74 -6.68
C SER A 58 10.27 -6.82 -5.40
N ARG A 59 10.11 -7.86 -4.58
CA ARG A 59 10.75 -7.98 -3.27
C ARG A 59 10.43 -6.78 -2.36
N TYR A 60 9.18 -6.32 -2.40
CA TYR A 60 8.68 -5.19 -1.60
C TYR A 60 9.28 -3.81 -1.95
N SER A 61 10.00 -3.68 -3.07
CA SER A 61 10.64 -2.41 -3.46
C SER A 61 9.73 -1.50 -4.31
N ALA A 62 8.76 -2.06 -5.03
CA ALA A 62 7.96 -1.31 -5.99
C ALA A 62 6.95 -0.37 -5.32
N GLY A 63 7.11 0.93 -5.53
CA GLY A 63 6.11 1.93 -5.16
C GLY A 63 5.00 2.07 -6.22
N SER A 64 4.07 3.00 -5.97
CA SER A 64 2.89 3.21 -6.82
C SER A 64 3.20 3.44 -8.31
N ARG A 65 4.33 4.08 -8.61
CA ARG A 65 4.73 4.42 -9.99
C ARG A 65 5.24 3.18 -10.72
N THR A 66 6.15 2.43 -10.07
CA THR A 66 6.68 1.17 -10.60
C THR A 66 5.57 0.14 -10.77
N LEU A 67 4.68 0.00 -9.79
CA LEU A 67 3.53 -0.91 -9.88
C LEU A 67 2.58 -0.54 -11.01
N GLN A 68 2.33 0.76 -11.24
CA GLN A 68 1.52 1.20 -12.38
C GLN A 68 2.16 0.80 -13.72
N CYS A 69 3.48 0.98 -13.87
CA CYS A 69 4.19 0.51 -15.06
C CYS A 69 4.13 -1.02 -15.21
N MET A 70 4.27 -1.79 -14.12
CA MET A 70 4.19 -3.25 -14.15
C MET A 70 2.78 -3.73 -14.54
N LEU A 71 1.73 -3.10 -14.01
CA LEU A 71 0.33 -3.39 -14.36
C LEU A 71 0.05 -3.07 -15.83
N SER A 72 0.56 -1.93 -16.34
CA SER A 72 0.44 -1.58 -17.75
C SER A 72 1.14 -2.60 -18.66
N LYS A 73 2.30 -3.13 -18.27
CA LYS A 73 2.97 -4.23 -18.99
C LYS A 73 2.18 -5.54 -18.99
N GLN A 74 1.28 -5.73 -18.02
CA GLN A 74 0.35 -6.87 -17.97
C GLN A 74 -1.00 -6.57 -18.66
N GLY A 75 -1.13 -5.44 -19.37
CA GLY A 75 -2.35 -5.06 -20.08
C GLY A 75 -3.42 -4.37 -19.22
N VAL A 76 -3.09 -4.02 -17.97
CA VAL A 76 -4.04 -3.34 -17.07
C VAL A 76 -3.87 -1.82 -17.17
N THR A 77 -4.83 -1.15 -17.78
CA THR A 77 -4.86 0.32 -17.86
C THR A 77 -5.33 0.92 -16.54
N ILE A 78 -4.40 1.51 -15.78
CA ILE A 78 -4.69 2.10 -14.48
C ILE A 78 -3.86 3.36 -14.20
N GLY A 79 -4.50 4.34 -13.55
CA GLY A 79 -3.85 5.56 -13.08
C GLY A 79 -3.06 5.35 -11.79
N ARG A 80 -1.98 6.12 -11.62
CA ARG A 80 -1.10 6.07 -10.44
C ARG A 80 -1.86 6.24 -9.11
N PHE A 81 -2.84 7.15 -9.05
CA PHE A 81 -3.60 7.40 -7.82
C PHE A 81 -4.45 6.20 -7.40
N LYS A 82 -5.03 5.46 -8.35
CA LYS A 82 -5.78 4.24 -8.06
C LYS A 82 -4.85 3.15 -7.52
N VAL A 83 -3.66 2.99 -8.10
CA VAL A 83 -2.63 2.08 -7.55
C VAL A 83 -2.22 2.47 -6.13
N ARG A 84 -1.98 3.76 -5.88
CA ARG A 84 -1.67 4.25 -4.52
C ARG A 84 -2.80 3.94 -3.53
N LYS A 85 -4.06 4.14 -3.93
CA LYS A 85 -5.22 3.76 -3.10
C LYS A 85 -5.21 2.27 -2.77
N MET A 86 -4.98 1.40 -3.76
CA MET A 86 -4.87 -0.06 -3.51
C MET A 86 -3.73 -0.39 -2.54
N MET A 87 -2.56 0.25 -2.68
CA MET A 87 -1.45 0.04 -1.75
C MET A 87 -1.85 0.41 -0.31
N ASN A 88 -2.52 1.56 -0.12
CA ASN A 88 -2.98 1.99 1.20
C ASN A 88 -4.01 1.04 1.79
N GLU A 89 -4.99 0.61 0.99
CA GLU A 89 -6.02 -0.34 1.43
C GLU A 89 -5.47 -1.75 1.71
N LEU A 90 -4.27 -2.07 1.22
CA LEU A 90 -3.56 -3.32 1.48
C LEU A 90 -2.46 -3.16 2.55
N GLY A 91 -2.25 -1.95 3.08
CA GLY A 91 -1.17 -1.67 4.03
C GLY A 91 0.24 -1.84 3.46
N LEU A 92 0.42 -1.71 2.14
CA LEU A 92 1.71 -1.93 1.48
C LEU A 92 2.60 -0.68 1.55
N SER A 93 3.78 -0.84 2.14
CA SER A 93 4.83 0.18 2.18
C SER A 93 6.10 -0.35 1.50
N CYS A 94 6.64 0.42 0.55
CA CYS A 94 7.85 0.03 -0.14
C CYS A 94 9.07 0.07 0.78
N LYS A 95 9.94 -0.94 0.68
CA LYS A 95 11.16 -1.06 1.46
C LYS A 95 12.36 -0.66 0.61
N GLN A 96 13.27 0.13 1.18
CA GLN A 96 14.57 0.38 0.59
C GLN A 96 15.56 -0.71 1.01
N PRO A 97 16.56 -1.02 0.19
CA PRO A 97 17.70 -1.83 0.63
C PRO A 97 18.28 -1.24 1.92
N GLY A 98 18.56 -2.10 2.90
CA GLY A 98 19.22 -1.68 4.13
C GLY A 98 20.68 -1.26 3.90
N SER A 99 21.34 -0.79 4.96
CA SER A 99 22.76 -0.50 4.91
C SER A 99 23.55 -1.73 4.46
N HIS A 100 24.56 -1.52 3.63
CA HIS A 100 25.41 -2.62 3.17
C HIS A 100 26.10 -3.32 4.35
N VAL A 101 26.21 -4.64 4.25
CA VAL A 101 26.76 -5.52 5.31
C VAL A 101 28.29 -5.46 5.37
N TYR A 102 28.95 -4.81 4.40
CA TYR A 102 30.42 -4.73 4.43
C TYR A 102 30.90 -3.90 5.62
N LYS A 103 31.94 -4.40 6.29
CA LYS A 103 32.65 -3.65 7.32
C LYS A 103 33.31 -2.45 6.66
N GLN A 104 33.03 -1.25 7.16
CA GLN A 104 33.77 -0.07 6.75
C GLN A 104 35.24 -0.30 7.13
N ALA A 105 36.14 -0.28 6.14
CA ALA A 105 37.57 -0.40 6.37
C ALA A 105 38.09 0.94 6.91
N THR A 106 38.01 1.11 8.24
CA THR A 106 38.54 2.28 8.95
C THR A 106 40.06 2.20 9.14
N LEU A 107 40.62 0.99 9.07
CA LEU A 107 42.05 0.75 9.22
C LEU A 107 42.70 0.64 7.86
N GLU A 108 43.78 1.39 7.68
CA GLU A 108 44.65 1.25 6.52
C GLU A 108 45.32 -0.13 6.53
N ARG A 109 45.35 -0.75 5.35
CA ARG A 109 46.08 -1.99 5.13
C ARG A 109 47.49 -1.66 4.67
N LEU A 110 48.43 -1.57 5.62
CA LEU A 110 49.85 -1.27 5.37
C LEU A 110 50.56 -2.35 4.55
N ASP A 111 50.01 -3.57 4.55
CA ASP A 111 50.46 -4.72 3.76
C ASP A 111 50.20 -4.59 2.26
N ILE A 112 49.25 -3.73 1.87
CA ILE A 112 48.88 -3.49 0.47
C ILE A 112 49.30 -2.06 0.09
N PRO A 113 50.34 -1.87 -0.73
CA PRO A 113 50.80 -0.53 -1.06
C PRO A 113 49.75 0.24 -1.87
N ASN A 114 49.44 1.47 -1.45
CA ASN A 114 48.55 2.38 -2.18
C ASN A 114 49.22 2.87 -3.47
N ARG A 115 49.02 2.16 -4.57
CA ARG A 115 49.61 2.49 -5.88
C ARG A 115 49.02 3.74 -6.54
N LEU A 116 47.81 4.15 -6.14
CA LEU A 116 47.07 5.24 -6.76
C LEU A 116 47.41 6.61 -6.15
N ASP A 117 47.90 6.63 -4.91
CA ASP A 117 48.34 7.80 -4.12
C ASP A 117 47.52 9.08 -4.34
N ARG A 118 46.18 8.93 -4.36
CA ARG A 118 45.27 10.05 -4.61
C ARG A 118 45.21 10.96 -3.39
N LYS A 119 45.61 12.21 -3.58
CA LYS A 119 45.46 13.28 -2.59
C LYS A 119 44.01 13.80 -2.58
N PHE A 120 43.16 13.18 -1.75
CA PHE A 120 41.76 13.60 -1.58
C PHE A 120 41.59 14.83 -0.67
N ALA A 121 42.63 15.21 0.07
CA ALA A 121 42.66 16.44 0.84
C ALA A 121 43.15 17.59 -0.05
N VAL A 122 42.21 18.32 -0.66
CA VAL A 122 42.49 19.52 -1.45
C VAL A 122 41.89 20.73 -0.74
N THR A 123 42.67 21.81 -0.60
CA THR A 123 42.28 22.99 0.17
C THR A 123 41.19 23.82 -0.50
N ARG A 124 41.00 23.67 -1.82
CA ARG A 124 39.97 24.32 -2.64
C ARG A 124 39.57 23.39 -3.80
N PRO A 125 38.31 23.46 -4.29
CA PRO A 125 37.86 22.69 -5.44
C PRO A 125 38.61 23.04 -6.72
#